data_AF-A0A440B4Z6-F1
#
_entry.id   AF-A0A440B4Z6-F1
#
_cell.length_a   1.000
_cell.length_b   1.000
_cell.length_c   1.000
_cell.angle_alpha   90.00
_cell.angle_beta   90.00
_cell.angle_gamma   90.00
#
_symmetry.space_group_name_H-M   'P 1'
#
loop_
_entity.id
_entity.type
_entity.pdbx_description
1 polymer ?
#
loop_
_entity_poly.entity_id
_entity_poly.type
_entity_poly.pdbx_seq_one_letter_code
_entity_poly.pdbx_strand_id
1 'polypeptide(L)'
;MIEAFSKAGGFRPAERMLRSMGFDISERTLRRALANMPTAADEPFTVDDGPPVDIEELLERRIRVFEKKNKQREHDKLIPVSINIDGPIGVGFIGDPHVDSDGCNIKLLLRHTEIFDGRNEGMFGACLGDMWNNWSGRLARLWSEQTTDGAEARALVEYFLNRVHWMFVIYGNHDLWSGHSKILDQMLAGNAGAARDWRARVGLRFPNGRKLKIYAAHGFPGNSQYLKNFGAVKKALFDGQHDIYVSGHIHSAGYTLGAHPGAERAFHAVQVGTYKEIDSFGDAIGAENLNLYTCPVALIDPYATSPLNFIRWEFDPEQAVDRLAWMRKRWKA
;
A
#
# COMPACT_ATOMS: atom_id res chain seq x y z
N MET A 1 -42.20 -2.62 43.75
CA MET A 1 -43.33 -1.98 44.48
C MET A 1 -44.54 -1.76 43.58
N ILE A 2 -44.42 -1.10 42.41
CA ILE A 2 -45.53 -0.92 41.44
C ILE A 2 -46.13 -2.27 41.02
N GLU A 3 -45.28 -3.20 40.61
CA GLU A 3 -45.71 -4.52 40.15
C GLU A 3 -46.43 -5.31 41.26
N ALA A 4 -45.95 -5.21 42.51
CA ALA A 4 -46.60 -5.82 43.67
C ALA A 4 -47.95 -5.17 44.01
N PHE A 5 -48.08 -3.85 43.87
CA PHE A 5 -49.34 -3.14 44.04
C PHE A 5 -50.36 -3.48 42.95
N SER A 6 -49.91 -3.51 41.69
CA SER A 6 -50.73 -3.87 40.52
C SER A 6 -51.23 -5.32 40.60
N LYS A 7 -50.36 -6.27 41.01
CA LYS A 7 -50.74 -7.68 41.18
C LYS A 7 -51.67 -7.93 42.37
N ALA A 8 -51.49 -7.22 43.48
CA ALA A 8 -52.22 -7.47 44.72
C ALA A 8 -53.51 -6.64 44.87
N GLY A 9 -53.76 -5.68 43.99
CA GLY A 9 -55.02 -4.92 43.90
C GLY A 9 -55.29 -3.94 45.05
N GLY A 10 -54.34 -3.72 45.95
CA GLY A 10 -54.48 -2.79 47.07
C GLY A 10 -53.23 -2.67 47.94
N PHE A 11 -53.15 -1.60 48.74
CA PHE A 11 -51.93 -1.26 49.51
C PHE A 11 -51.61 -2.29 50.60
N ARG A 12 -52.60 -2.76 51.36
CA ARG A 12 -52.41 -3.78 52.41
C ARG A 12 -52.03 -5.16 51.87
N PRO A 13 -52.67 -5.69 50.82
CA PRO A 13 -52.21 -6.92 50.16
C PRO A 13 -50.79 -6.80 49.61
N ALA A 14 -50.46 -5.67 48.97
CA ALA A 14 -49.14 -5.43 48.40
C ALA A 14 -48.04 -5.30 49.47
N GLU A 15 -48.32 -4.64 50.59
CA GLU A 15 -47.40 -4.59 51.74
C GLU A 15 -47.12 -5.99 52.28
N ARG A 16 -48.16 -6.80 52.51
CA ARG A 16 -47.99 -8.18 52.99
C ARG A 16 -47.19 -9.03 52.02
N MET A 17 -47.44 -8.88 50.73
CA MET A 17 -46.68 -9.55 49.67
C MET A 17 -45.19 -9.17 49.76
N LEU A 18 -44.88 -7.88 49.84
CA LEU A 18 -43.49 -7.40 49.95
C LEU A 18 -42.82 -7.85 51.26
N ARG A 19 -43.53 -7.84 52.39
CA ARG A 19 -43.02 -8.37 53.66
C ARG A 19 -42.74 -9.87 53.60
N SER A 20 -43.58 -10.64 52.91
CA SER A 20 -43.35 -12.09 52.71
C SER A 20 -42.12 -12.38 51.86
N MET A 21 -41.70 -11.43 51.02
CA MET A 21 -40.46 -11.48 50.23
C MET A 21 -39.24 -10.93 50.98
N GLY A 22 -39.36 -10.63 52.28
CA GLY A 22 -38.26 -10.18 53.15
C GLY A 22 -38.05 -8.66 53.20
N PHE A 23 -38.92 -7.86 52.59
CA PHE A 23 -38.80 -6.40 52.65
C PHE A 23 -39.48 -5.82 53.90
N ASP A 24 -38.74 -5.08 54.74
CA ASP A 24 -39.34 -4.35 55.86
C ASP A 24 -39.93 -3.00 55.40
N ILE A 25 -41.18 -3.05 54.93
CA ILE A 25 -41.90 -1.89 54.39
C ILE A 25 -43.29 -1.79 55.02
N SER A 26 -43.69 -0.59 55.45
CA SER A 26 -45.03 -0.32 55.97
C SER A 26 -46.02 0.10 54.87
N GLU A 27 -47.33 -0.07 55.10
CA GLU A 27 -48.38 0.43 54.18
C GLU A 27 -48.17 1.91 53.86
N ARG A 28 -47.80 2.70 54.88
CA ARG A 28 -47.55 4.14 54.77
C ARG A 28 -46.32 4.44 53.92
N THR A 29 -45.26 3.65 54.07
CA THR A 29 -44.05 3.76 53.25
C THR A 29 -44.35 3.41 51.79
N LEU A 30 -45.13 2.36 51.55
CA LEU A 30 -45.54 1.95 50.21
C LEU A 30 -46.42 3.01 49.53
N ARG A 31 -47.40 3.56 50.25
CA ARG A 31 -48.25 4.67 49.76
C ARG A 31 -47.41 5.90 49.40
N ARG A 32 -46.45 6.29 50.25
CA ARG A 32 -45.57 7.43 49.99
C ARG A 32 -44.65 7.17 48.80
N ALA A 33 -44.13 5.94 48.67
CA ALA A 33 -43.28 5.55 47.55
C ALA A 33 -44.04 5.58 46.22
N LEU A 34 -45.29 5.10 46.18
CA LEU A 34 -46.12 5.14 44.98
C LEU A 34 -46.63 6.55 44.64
N ALA A 35 -46.92 7.39 45.65
CA ALA A 35 -47.32 8.78 45.45
C ALA A 35 -46.16 9.67 44.97
N ASN A 36 -44.92 9.33 45.34
CA ASN A 36 -43.71 10.04 44.92
C ASN A 36 -43.01 9.38 43.73
N MET A 37 -43.56 8.29 43.18
CA MET A 37 -43.06 7.76 41.92
C MET A 37 -43.44 8.76 40.83
N PRO A 38 -42.49 9.17 39.97
CA PRO A 38 -42.83 10.00 38.83
C PRO A 38 -43.89 9.26 38.03
N THR A 39 -45.12 9.79 38.01
CA THR A 39 -46.03 9.50 36.90
C THR A 39 -45.24 9.85 35.66
N ALA A 40 -45.11 8.92 34.71
CA ALA A 40 -44.58 9.25 33.40
C ALA A 40 -45.33 10.49 32.94
N ALA A 41 -44.67 11.64 32.99
CA ALA A 41 -45.24 12.84 32.42
C ALA A 41 -45.42 12.50 30.95
N ASP A 42 -46.54 12.90 30.35
CA ASP A 42 -46.64 12.90 28.90
C ASP A 42 -45.50 13.81 28.40
N GLU A 43 -44.37 13.20 28.06
CA GLU A 43 -43.25 13.96 27.49
C GLU A 43 -43.79 14.64 26.23
N PRO A 44 -43.54 15.95 26.04
CA PRO A 44 -44.19 16.73 24.98
C PRO A 44 -43.76 16.31 23.57
N PHE A 45 -42.93 15.28 23.44
CA PHE A 45 -42.46 14.71 22.19
C PHE A 45 -42.11 13.24 22.41
N THR A 46 -42.16 12.48 21.32
CA THR A 46 -41.58 11.13 21.21
C THR A 46 -40.41 11.22 20.26
N VAL A 47 -39.27 10.65 20.64
CA VAL A 47 -38.12 10.53 19.73
C VAL A 47 -38.21 9.15 19.08
N ASP A 48 -38.21 9.12 17.74
CA ASP A 48 -38.00 7.89 16.98
C ASP A 48 -36.50 7.57 17.02
N ASP A 49 -36.13 6.57 17.83
CA ASP A 49 -34.73 6.11 17.95
C ASP A 49 -34.26 5.34 16.69
N GLY A 50 -35.12 5.21 15.67
CA GLY A 50 -34.89 4.42 14.48
C GLY A 50 -34.93 2.92 14.76
N PRO A 51 -34.71 2.08 13.73
CA PRO A 51 -34.62 0.65 13.93
C PRO A 51 -33.38 0.32 14.80
N PRO A 52 -33.51 -0.58 15.79
CA PRO A 52 -32.36 -1.02 16.56
C PRO A 52 -31.34 -1.71 15.66
N VAL A 53 -30.06 -1.58 16.00
CA VAL A 53 -28.99 -2.29 15.30
C VAL A 53 -29.15 -3.79 15.51
N ASP A 54 -29.32 -4.54 14.42
CA ASP A 54 -29.24 -6.00 14.45
C ASP A 54 -27.78 -6.43 14.70
N ILE A 55 -27.52 -6.86 15.93
CA ILE A 55 -26.17 -7.25 16.34
C ILE A 55 -25.69 -8.50 15.62
N GLU A 56 -26.57 -9.44 15.29
CA GLU A 56 -26.22 -10.69 14.61
C GLU A 56 -25.85 -10.41 13.15
N GLU A 57 -26.65 -9.59 12.45
CA GLU A 57 -26.32 -9.16 11.08
C GLU A 57 -24.98 -8.40 11.04
N LEU A 58 -24.77 -7.51 12.02
CA LEU A 58 -23.51 -6.78 12.15
C LEU A 58 -22.33 -7.73 12.37
N LEU A 59 -22.45 -8.69 13.29
CA LEU A 59 -21.41 -9.66 13.59
C LEU A 59 -21.06 -10.49 12.35
N GLU A 60 -22.06 -11.04 11.65
CA GLU A 60 -21.84 -11.78 10.42
C GLU A 60 -21.10 -10.95 9.36
N ARG A 61 -21.53 -9.70 9.14
CA ARG A 61 -20.89 -8.79 8.19
C ARG A 61 -19.43 -8.54 8.58
N ARG A 62 -19.13 -8.38 9.87
CA ARG A 62 -17.77 -8.16 10.37
C ARG A 62 -16.90 -9.39 10.20
N ILE A 63 -17.42 -10.59 10.44
CA ILE A 63 -16.74 -11.87 10.20
C ILE A 63 -16.38 -12.00 8.72
N ARG A 64 -17.36 -11.81 7.81
CA ARG A 64 -17.12 -11.87 6.35
C ARG A 64 -16.04 -10.89 5.89
N VAL A 65 -16.06 -9.66 6.41
CA VAL A 65 -15.05 -8.64 6.12
C VAL A 65 -13.66 -9.08 6.62
N PHE A 66 -13.58 -9.62 7.84
CA PHE A 66 -12.32 -10.12 8.39
C PHE A 66 -11.75 -11.26 7.56
N GLU A 67 -12.54 -12.27 7.23
CA GLU A 67 -12.10 -13.41 6.42
C GLU A 67 -11.58 -12.99 5.05
N LYS A 68 -12.30 -12.07 4.37
CA LYS A 68 -11.86 -11.51 3.09
C LYS A 68 -10.52 -10.77 3.23
N LYS A 69 -10.39 -9.91 4.25
CA LYS A 69 -9.14 -9.19 4.53
C LYS A 69 -8.01 -10.14 4.91
N ASN A 70 -8.29 -11.21 5.64
CA ASN A 70 -7.29 -12.19 6.04
C ASN A 70 -6.78 -13.00 4.85
N LYS A 71 -7.68 -13.46 3.96
CA LYS A 71 -7.29 -14.11 2.69
C LYS A 71 -6.38 -13.21 1.85
N GLN A 72 -6.74 -11.93 1.73
CA GLN A 72 -5.91 -10.94 1.02
C GLN A 72 -4.54 -10.75 1.69
N ARG A 73 -4.52 -10.63 3.02
CA ARG A 73 -3.27 -10.51 3.81
C ARG A 73 -2.35 -11.71 3.63
N GLU A 74 -2.89 -12.93 3.62
CA GLU A 74 -2.12 -14.16 3.40
C GLU A 74 -1.56 -14.22 1.99
N HIS A 75 -2.35 -13.87 0.97
CA HIS A 75 -1.89 -13.73 -0.40
C HIS A 75 -0.74 -12.70 -0.52
N ASP A 76 -0.87 -11.56 0.16
CA ASP A 76 0.10 -10.46 0.10
C ASP A 76 1.38 -10.72 0.91
N LYS A 77 1.47 -11.84 1.64
CA LYS A 77 2.74 -12.30 2.21
C LYS A 77 3.79 -12.55 1.13
N LEU A 78 3.36 -13.08 -0.03
CA LEU A 78 4.16 -13.26 -1.23
C LEU A 78 3.25 -13.44 -2.45
N ILE A 79 3.13 -12.40 -3.25
CA ILE A 79 2.34 -12.37 -4.49
C ILE A 79 3.07 -13.23 -5.54
N PRO A 80 2.49 -14.35 -5.98
CA PRO A 80 3.12 -15.20 -6.98
C PRO A 80 2.95 -14.61 -8.39
N VAL A 81 4.05 -14.52 -9.14
CA VAL A 81 4.04 -14.11 -10.55
C VAL A 81 4.73 -15.19 -11.39
N SER A 82 4.00 -15.77 -12.33
CA SER A 82 4.55 -16.75 -13.28
C SER A 82 5.09 -16.03 -14.51
N ILE A 83 6.35 -16.27 -14.83
CA ILE A 83 6.97 -15.78 -16.06
C ILE A 83 6.66 -16.78 -17.17
N ASN A 84 5.89 -16.36 -18.17
CA ASN A 84 5.37 -17.23 -19.23
C ASN A 84 6.26 -17.28 -20.49
N ILE A 85 7.36 -16.52 -20.48
CA ILE A 85 8.39 -16.56 -21.52
C ILE A 85 9.63 -17.23 -20.96
N ASP A 86 10.40 -17.89 -21.83
CA ASP A 86 11.65 -18.52 -21.43
C ASP A 86 12.87 -17.61 -21.68
N GLY A 87 13.95 -17.96 -21.01
CA GLY A 87 15.23 -17.24 -21.05
C GLY A 87 15.30 -16.03 -20.12
N PRO A 88 16.38 -15.22 -20.25
CA PRO A 88 16.57 -14.03 -19.44
C PRO A 88 15.47 -12.97 -19.61
N ILE A 89 15.16 -12.25 -18.53
CA ILE A 89 14.21 -11.13 -18.50
C ILE A 89 14.84 -9.89 -17.88
N GLY A 90 14.20 -8.73 -18.05
CA GLY A 90 14.50 -7.51 -17.31
C GLY A 90 13.27 -6.99 -16.56
N VAL A 91 13.49 -6.44 -15.37
CA VAL A 91 12.46 -5.74 -14.59
C VAL A 91 12.98 -4.34 -14.26
N GLY A 92 12.39 -3.33 -14.89
CA GLY A 92 12.68 -1.92 -14.61
C GLY A 92 11.82 -1.38 -13.48
N PHE A 93 12.42 -0.55 -12.63
CA PHE A 93 11.73 0.05 -11.49
C PHE A 93 11.63 1.56 -11.66
N ILE A 94 10.42 2.08 -11.87
CA ILE A 94 10.13 3.50 -12.03
C ILE A 94 9.72 4.06 -10.66
N GLY A 95 10.53 4.97 -10.11
CA GLY A 95 10.29 5.64 -8.83
C GLY A 95 9.84 7.09 -8.99
N ASP A 96 8.90 7.47 -8.13
CA ASP A 96 8.47 8.86 -7.86
C ASP A 96 8.29 9.72 -9.11
N PRO A 97 7.39 9.35 -10.05
CA PRO A 97 7.21 10.12 -11.28
C PRO A 97 6.74 11.56 -11.04
N HIS A 98 5.79 11.78 -10.12
CA HIS A 98 5.10 13.05 -9.91
C HIS A 98 4.71 13.74 -11.23
N VAL A 99 3.96 13.04 -12.09
CA VAL A 99 3.73 13.42 -13.49
C VAL A 99 2.99 14.74 -13.68
N ASP A 100 2.30 15.21 -12.65
CA ASP A 100 1.58 16.49 -12.58
C ASP A 100 2.46 17.66 -12.09
N SER A 101 3.70 17.38 -11.67
CA SER A 101 4.67 18.39 -11.26
C SER A 101 5.27 19.10 -12.47
N ASP A 102 5.34 20.44 -12.43
CA ASP A 102 6.10 21.23 -13.40
C ASP A 102 7.60 20.86 -13.43
N GLY A 103 8.10 20.31 -12.31
CA GLY A 103 9.46 19.82 -12.17
C GLY A 103 9.70 18.38 -12.65
N CYS A 104 8.67 17.67 -13.13
CA CYS A 104 8.83 16.33 -13.69
C CYS A 104 9.43 16.40 -15.10
N ASN A 105 10.54 15.69 -15.33
CA ASN A 105 11.09 15.44 -16.65
C ASN A 105 10.24 14.41 -17.40
N ILE A 106 9.04 14.84 -17.81
CA ILE A 106 8.05 13.98 -18.45
C ILE A 106 8.57 13.40 -19.77
N LYS A 107 9.46 14.12 -20.47
CA LYS A 107 10.09 13.63 -21.70
C LYS A 107 10.93 12.39 -21.43
N LEU A 108 11.75 12.41 -20.37
CA LEU A 108 12.56 11.26 -19.97
C LEU A 108 11.67 10.11 -19.49
N LEU A 109 10.65 10.40 -18.68
CA LEU A 109 9.67 9.41 -18.21
C LEU A 109 9.01 8.69 -19.39
N LEU A 110 8.50 9.43 -20.36
CA LEU A 110 7.83 8.83 -21.53
C LEU A 110 8.80 7.95 -22.32
N ARG A 111 10.03 8.42 -22.56
CA ARG A 111 11.08 7.63 -23.21
C ARG A 111 11.38 6.32 -22.47
N HIS A 112 11.47 6.36 -21.14
CA HIS A 112 11.67 5.14 -20.35
C HIS A 112 10.45 4.22 -20.35
N THR A 113 9.21 4.74 -20.30
CA THR A 113 8.00 3.90 -20.36
C THR A 113 7.89 3.11 -21.67
N GLU A 114 8.36 3.67 -22.78
CA GLU A 114 8.39 2.97 -24.08
C GLU A 114 9.24 1.70 -24.08
N ILE A 115 10.19 1.58 -23.14
CA ILE A 115 11.01 0.38 -23.02
C ILE A 115 10.17 -0.81 -22.50
N PHE A 116 9.12 -0.53 -21.73
CA PHE A 116 8.32 -1.52 -21.02
C PHE A 116 6.90 -1.68 -21.60
N ASP A 117 6.61 -1.10 -22.76
CA ASP A 117 5.28 -1.12 -23.38
C ASP A 117 4.92 -2.45 -24.10
N GLY A 118 5.82 -3.43 -24.05
CA GLY A 118 5.66 -4.74 -24.66
C GLY A 118 6.42 -4.94 -25.98
N ARG A 119 7.01 -3.88 -26.56
CA ARG A 119 7.82 -4.00 -27.80
C ARG A 119 9.14 -4.76 -27.59
N ASN A 120 9.70 -4.67 -26.38
CA ASN A 120 10.96 -5.32 -26.02
C ASN A 120 10.70 -6.65 -25.31
N GLU A 121 10.95 -7.77 -26.01
CA GLU A 121 10.69 -9.11 -25.50
C GLU A 121 11.40 -9.36 -24.15
N GLY A 122 10.61 -9.66 -23.13
CA GLY A 122 11.09 -9.98 -21.79
C GLY A 122 11.52 -8.79 -20.95
N MET A 123 11.22 -7.57 -21.38
CA MET A 123 11.36 -6.38 -20.55
C MET A 123 10.01 -6.02 -19.89
N PHE A 124 10.01 -5.91 -18.57
CA PHE A 124 8.80 -5.65 -17.77
C PHE A 124 9.00 -4.42 -16.87
N GLY A 125 7.94 -3.65 -16.66
CA GLY A 125 7.96 -2.48 -15.78
C GLY A 125 7.33 -2.74 -14.42
N ALA A 126 7.88 -2.10 -13.39
CA ALA A 126 7.29 -1.98 -12.06
C ALA A 126 7.31 -0.51 -11.60
N CYS A 127 6.28 -0.07 -10.89
CA CYS A 127 6.19 1.30 -10.37
C CYS A 127 6.27 1.32 -8.84
N LEU A 128 7.05 2.24 -8.28
CA LEU A 128 7.33 2.38 -6.85
C LEU A 128 6.51 3.45 -6.14
N GLY A 129 5.50 3.99 -6.81
CA GLY A 129 4.54 4.94 -6.25
C GLY A 129 4.88 6.40 -6.51
N ASP A 130 4.06 7.27 -5.95
CA ASP A 130 4.06 8.72 -6.09
C ASP A 130 3.94 9.15 -7.56
N MET A 131 2.90 8.61 -8.21
CA MET A 131 2.60 8.93 -9.61
C MET A 131 2.25 10.40 -9.80
N TRP A 132 1.67 11.02 -8.78
CA TRP A 132 1.28 12.43 -8.74
C TRP A 132 1.64 13.08 -7.40
N ASN A 133 1.63 14.40 -7.36
CA ASN A 133 1.86 15.17 -6.16
C ASN A 133 0.69 15.08 -5.17
N ASN A 134 -0.56 15.14 -5.65
CA ASN A 134 -1.77 15.01 -4.82
C ASN A 134 -1.66 15.77 -3.47
N TRP A 135 -1.23 17.04 -3.54
CA TRP A 135 -0.80 17.83 -2.38
C TRP A 135 -1.84 17.82 -1.26
N SER A 136 -1.42 17.45 -0.05
CA SER A 136 -2.30 17.36 1.12
C SER A 136 -1.59 17.79 2.40
N GLY A 137 -2.39 18.07 3.44
CA GLY A 137 -1.90 18.43 4.77
C GLY A 137 -0.96 19.63 4.75
N ARG A 138 0.23 19.47 5.35
CA ARG A 138 1.24 20.55 5.45
C ARG A 138 1.81 20.98 4.10
N LEU A 139 1.69 20.15 3.08
CA LEU A 139 2.20 20.41 1.73
C LEU A 139 1.13 20.96 0.78
N ALA A 140 -0.12 21.11 1.23
CA ALA A 140 -1.21 21.66 0.42
C ALA A 140 -0.89 23.06 -0.15
N ARG A 141 -0.06 23.85 0.56
CA ARG A 141 0.41 25.16 0.07
C ARG A 141 1.18 25.07 -1.26
N LEU A 142 1.84 23.95 -1.56
CA LEU A 142 2.60 23.76 -2.80
C LEU A 142 1.68 23.65 -4.02
N TRP A 143 0.37 23.47 -3.81
CA TRP A 143 -0.61 23.54 -4.89
C TRP A 143 -0.63 24.90 -5.59
N SER A 144 -0.26 25.99 -4.90
CA SER A 144 -0.13 27.32 -5.56
C SER A 144 1.16 27.49 -6.37
N GLU A 145 2.08 26.53 -6.29
CA GLU A 145 3.38 26.55 -6.96
C GLU A 145 3.40 25.66 -8.22
N GLN A 146 2.30 24.96 -8.55
CA GLN A 146 2.17 24.14 -9.76
C GLN A 146 1.15 24.73 -10.75
N THR A 147 1.38 24.50 -12.04
CA THR A 147 0.46 24.94 -13.09
C THR A 147 -0.67 23.94 -13.39
N THR A 148 -0.43 22.66 -13.12
CA THR A 148 -1.39 21.56 -13.38
C THR A 148 -2.55 21.58 -12.39
N ASP A 149 -3.78 21.58 -12.91
CA ASP A 149 -4.98 21.41 -12.08
C ASP A 149 -5.30 19.94 -11.75
N GLY A 150 -6.34 19.70 -10.94
CA GLY A 150 -6.70 18.33 -10.54
C GLY A 150 -7.20 17.44 -11.68
N ALA A 151 -7.85 18.01 -12.69
CA ALA A 151 -8.35 17.25 -13.85
C ALA A 151 -7.20 16.88 -14.80
N GLU A 152 -6.29 17.82 -15.03
CA GLU A 152 -5.05 17.60 -15.80
C GLU A 152 -4.16 16.58 -15.11
N ALA A 153 -3.95 16.69 -13.79
CA ALA A 153 -3.16 15.72 -13.01
C ALA A 153 -3.75 14.31 -13.14
N ARG A 154 -5.08 14.17 -13.04
CA ARG A 154 -5.78 12.90 -13.22
C ARG A 154 -5.54 12.33 -14.63
N ALA A 155 -5.66 13.15 -15.66
CA ALA A 155 -5.46 12.73 -17.05
C ALA A 155 -4.01 12.29 -17.32
N LEU A 156 -3.03 13.01 -16.77
CA LEU A 156 -1.61 12.67 -16.90
C LEU A 156 -1.27 11.35 -16.19
N VAL A 157 -1.79 11.12 -14.98
CA VAL A 157 -1.61 9.86 -14.25
C VAL A 157 -2.25 8.70 -15.00
N GLU A 158 -3.49 8.86 -15.46
CA GLU A 158 -4.18 7.83 -16.23
C GLU A 158 -3.43 7.51 -17.52
N TYR A 159 -2.96 8.54 -18.25
CA TYR A 159 -2.15 8.36 -19.44
C TYR A 159 -0.87 7.57 -19.12
N PHE A 160 -0.11 7.97 -18.10
CA PHE A 160 1.12 7.29 -17.68
C PHE A 160 0.88 5.82 -17.31
N LEU A 161 -0.12 5.54 -16.48
CA LEU A 161 -0.40 4.19 -15.98
C LEU A 161 -0.82 3.23 -17.08
N ASN A 162 -1.47 3.72 -18.14
CA ASN A 162 -1.92 2.91 -19.28
C ASN A 162 -0.85 2.70 -20.37
N ARG A 163 0.36 3.28 -20.24
CA ARG A 163 1.46 3.07 -21.22
C ARG A 163 2.22 1.77 -21.05
N VAL A 164 2.16 1.17 -19.86
CA VAL A 164 2.95 0.00 -19.50
C VAL A 164 2.02 -1.05 -18.93
N HIS A 165 2.18 -2.30 -19.36
CA HIS A 165 1.58 -3.44 -18.69
C HIS A 165 2.45 -3.80 -17.48
N TRP A 166 2.14 -3.20 -16.34
CA TRP A 166 2.95 -3.29 -15.13
C TRP A 166 2.97 -4.71 -14.57
N MET A 167 4.16 -5.22 -14.26
CA MET A 167 4.28 -6.45 -13.48
C MET A 167 3.66 -6.26 -12.09
N PHE A 168 3.99 -5.13 -11.46
CA PHE A 168 3.31 -4.67 -10.27
C PHE A 168 3.46 -3.15 -10.10
N VAL A 169 2.57 -2.58 -9.32
CA VAL A 169 2.57 -1.19 -8.87
C VAL A 169 2.47 -1.19 -7.35
N ILE A 170 3.25 -0.34 -6.69
CA ILE A 170 2.98 0.02 -5.30
C ILE A 170 2.61 1.50 -5.21
N TYR A 171 1.74 1.83 -4.27
CA TYR A 171 1.33 3.21 -4.03
C TYR A 171 2.21 3.86 -2.96
N GLY A 172 2.67 5.08 -3.24
CA GLY A 172 3.46 5.90 -2.33
C GLY A 172 2.62 6.73 -1.38
N ASN A 173 3.24 7.61 -0.59
CA ASN A 173 2.45 8.44 0.34
C ASN A 173 1.59 9.45 -0.40
N HIS A 174 2.07 10.05 -1.50
CA HIS A 174 1.29 11.01 -2.26
C HIS A 174 0.07 10.34 -2.87
N ASP A 175 0.19 9.10 -3.34
CA ASP A 175 -0.93 8.31 -3.86
C ASP A 175 -2.03 8.04 -2.81
N LEU A 176 -1.63 7.95 -1.53
CA LEU A 176 -2.48 7.47 -0.45
C LEU A 176 -3.08 8.58 0.43
N TRP A 177 -2.57 9.81 0.39
CA TRP A 177 -2.98 10.89 1.31
C TRP A 177 -4.47 11.23 1.33
N SER A 178 -5.19 10.96 0.24
CA SER A 178 -6.63 11.22 0.10
C SER A 178 -7.46 9.95 0.01
N GLY A 179 -6.91 8.80 0.40
CA GLY A 179 -7.61 7.51 0.32
C GLY A 179 -7.85 7.05 -1.13
N HIS A 180 -7.05 7.60 -2.06
CA HIS A 180 -7.21 7.49 -3.51
C HIS A 180 -6.64 6.21 -4.13
N SER A 181 -6.32 5.16 -3.35
CA SER A 181 -5.94 3.88 -3.97
C SER A 181 -7.03 3.33 -4.89
N LYS A 182 -8.31 3.66 -4.65
CA LYS A 182 -9.42 3.19 -5.51
C LYS A 182 -9.52 3.85 -6.88
N ILE A 183 -9.16 5.13 -6.99
CA ILE A 183 -9.11 5.79 -8.30
C ILE A 183 -7.92 5.28 -9.11
N LEU A 184 -6.79 5.05 -8.44
CA LEU A 184 -5.61 4.45 -9.08
C LEU A 184 -5.88 2.99 -9.47
N ASP A 185 -6.57 2.21 -8.63
CA ASP A 185 -7.04 0.86 -8.98
C ASP A 185 -7.90 0.87 -10.25
N GLN A 186 -8.76 1.89 -10.41
CA GLN A 186 -9.61 2.05 -11.60
C GLN A 186 -8.79 2.43 -12.83
N MET A 187 -7.85 3.36 -12.71
CA MET A 187 -6.96 3.76 -13.82
C MET A 187 -6.05 2.61 -14.28
N LEU A 188 -5.68 1.73 -13.36
CA LEU A 188 -4.86 0.54 -13.62
C LEU A 188 -5.67 -0.67 -14.09
N ALA A 189 -6.99 -0.58 -14.21
CA ALA A 189 -7.84 -1.73 -14.47
C ALA A 189 -7.41 -2.48 -15.75
N GLY A 190 -6.84 -3.67 -15.56
CA GLY A 190 -6.32 -4.52 -16.65
C GLY A 190 -4.86 -4.27 -17.05
N ASN A 191 -4.20 -3.25 -16.49
CA ASN A 191 -2.84 -2.83 -16.86
C ASN A 191 -1.79 -3.07 -15.77
N ALA A 192 -2.12 -3.75 -14.68
CA ALA A 192 -1.15 -4.24 -13.71
C ALA A 192 -1.44 -5.68 -13.25
N GLY A 193 -0.37 -6.48 -13.12
CA GLY A 193 -0.45 -7.81 -12.51
C GLY A 193 -0.79 -7.77 -11.02
N ALA A 194 -0.31 -6.74 -10.31
CA ALA A 194 -0.71 -6.45 -8.93
C ALA A 194 -0.55 -4.95 -8.63
N ALA A 195 -1.45 -4.40 -7.82
CA ALA A 195 -1.33 -3.05 -7.26
C ALA A 195 -1.50 -3.10 -5.73
N ARG A 196 -0.60 -2.49 -4.95
CA ARG A 196 -0.61 -2.58 -3.47
C ARG A 196 -0.21 -1.28 -2.78
N ASP A 197 -0.88 -1.00 -1.66
CA ASP A 197 -0.52 0.13 -0.79
C ASP A 197 0.88 -0.08 -0.18
N TRP A 198 1.77 0.90 -0.38
CA TRP A 198 3.10 1.04 0.24
C TRP A 198 4.14 -0.03 -0.08
N ARG A 199 3.77 -1.30 -0.21
CA ARG A 199 4.70 -2.42 -0.32
C ARG A 199 4.10 -3.63 -1.01
N ALA A 200 4.95 -4.35 -1.74
CA ALA A 200 4.64 -5.63 -2.33
C ALA A 200 5.82 -6.59 -2.16
N ARG A 201 5.53 -7.84 -1.81
CA ARG A 201 6.48 -8.95 -1.88
C ARG A 201 6.09 -9.80 -3.06
N VAL A 202 6.93 -9.85 -4.07
CA VAL A 202 6.65 -10.50 -5.36
C VAL A 202 7.58 -11.70 -5.52
N GLY A 203 7.01 -12.87 -5.80
CA GLY A 203 7.75 -14.10 -6.04
C GLY A 203 7.64 -14.50 -7.50
N LEU A 204 8.70 -14.27 -8.28
CA LEU A 204 8.80 -14.70 -9.67
C LEU A 204 9.06 -16.19 -9.75
N ARG A 205 8.36 -16.87 -10.68
CA ARG A 205 8.56 -18.29 -11.01
C ARG A 205 8.88 -18.40 -12.49
N PHE A 206 10.07 -18.88 -12.80
CA PHE A 206 10.55 -19.07 -14.17
C PHE A 206 10.14 -20.44 -14.71
N PRO A 207 10.06 -20.63 -16.05
CA PRO A 207 9.72 -21.91 -16.67
C PRO A 207 10.62 -23.07 -16.22
N ASN A 208 11.91 -22.79 -15.99
CA ASN A 208 12.88 -23.78 -15.49
C ASN A 208 12.73 -24.10 -13.99
N GLY A 209 11.71 -23.57 -13.31
CA GLY A 209 11.43 -23.79 -11.90
C GLY A 209 12.24 -22.91 -10.93
N ARG A 210 13.22 -22.14 -11.41
CA ARG A 210 13.96 -21.19 -10.58
C ARG A 210 13.02 -20.09 -10.09
N LYS A 211 13.32 -19.53 -8.92
CA LYS A 211 12.51 -18.51 -8.25
C LYS A 211 13.36 -17.30 -7.88
N LEU A 212 12.74 -16.14 -7.92
CA LEU A 212 13.32 -14.88 -7.45
C LEU A 212 12.28 -14.17 -6.57
N LYS A 213 12.73 -13.54 -5.49
CA LYS A 213 11.87 -12.77 -4.59
C LYS A 213 12.27 -11.30 -4.58
N ILE A 214 11.30 -10.43 -4.82
CA ILE A 214 11.41 -8.97 -4.78
C ILE A 214 10.62 -8.47 -3.57
N TYR A 215 11.23 -7.63 -2.75
CA TYR A 215 10.55 -6.79 -1.78
C TYR A 215 10.61 -5.35 -2.29
N ALA A 216 9.49 -4.89 -2.85
CA ALA A 216 9.30 -3.49 -3.20
C ALA A 216 8.57 -2.76 -2.06
N ALA A 217 9.04 -1.57 -1.69
CA ALA A 217 8.36 -0.68 -0.78
C ALA A 217 8.56 0.76 -1.23
N HIS A 218 7.57 1.62 -1.08
CA HIS A 218 7.73 3.02 -1.45
C HIS A 218 8.89 3.63 -0.66
N GLY A 219 8.92 3.40 0.66
CA GLY A 219 10.10 3.60 1.50
C GLY A 219 10.32 2.47 2.50
N PHE A 220 11.59 2.15 2.77
CA PHE A 220 11.97 1.25 3.86
C PHE A 220 12.26 2.02 5.15
N PRO A 221 11.83 1.52 6.33
CA PRO A 221 12.16 2.16 7.60
C PRO A 221 13.66 2.17 7.91
N GLY A 222 14.20 3.36 8.17
CA GLY A 222 15.58 3.57 8.61
C GLY A 222 16.31 4.56 7.70
N ASN A 223 16.97 5.54 8.32
CA ASN A 223 17.69 6.61 7.63
C ASN A 223 19.19 6.52 7.91
N SER A 224 20.01 7.02 6.99
CA SER A 224 21.45 7.11 7.14
C SER A 224 21.98 8.38 6.46
N GLN A 225 22.99 9.00 7.06
CA GLN A 225 23.72 10.11 6.44
C GLN A 225 24.70 9.62 5.36
N TYR A 226 25.00 8.32 5.32
CA TYR A 226 26.02 7.73 4.44
C TYR A 226 25.46 6.97 3.24
N LEU A 227 24.28 6.36 3.39
CA LEU A 227 23.71 5.41 2.42
C LEU A 227 22.22 5.69 2.23
N LYS A 228 21.83 6.19 1.06
CA LYS A 228 20.42 6.51 0.75
C LYS A 228 19.52 5.27 0.72
N ASN A 229 20.09 4.12 0.35
CA ASN A 229 19.41 2.82 0.38
C ASN A 229 19.52 2.08 1.73
N PHE A 230 19.92 2.75 2.81
CA PHE A 230 20.16 2.10 4.11
C PHE A 230 18.94 1.33 4.64
N GLY A 231 17.72 1.87 4.51
CA GLY A 231 16.50 1.18 4.91
C GLY A 231 16.35 -0.19 4.23
N ALA A 232 16.65 -0.26 2.92
CA ALA A 232 16.61 -1.48 2.14
C ALA A 232 17.72 -2.47 2.56
N VAL A 233 18.96 -1.99 2.75
CA VAL A 233 20.08 -2.81 3.24
C VAL A 233 19.78 -3.39 4.62
N LYS A 234 19.33 -2.55 5.56
CA LYS A 234 18.91 -2.96 6.90
C LYS A 234 17.85 -4.05 6.79
N LYS A 235 16.80 -3.83 5.97
CA LYS A 235 15.75 -4.82 5.80
C LYS A 235 16.28 -6.13 5.22
N ALA A 236 17.20 -6.08 4.26
CA ALA A 236 17.83 -7.26 3.68
C ALA A 236 18.55 -8.11 4.73
N LEU A 237 19.38 -7.48 5.56
CA LEU A 237 20.16 -8.13 6.61
C LEU A 237 19.28 -8.79 7.69
N PHE A 238 18.16 -8.16 8.06
CA PHE A 238 17.25 -8.72 9.08
C PHE A 238 16.30 -9.78 8.52
N ASP A 239 15.89 -9.64 7.26
CA ASP A 239 14.90 -10.52 6.65
C ASP A 239 15.53 -11.82 6.17
N GLY A 240 16.63 -11.74 5.40
CA GLY A 240 17.32 -12.93 4.88
C GLY A 240 16.56 -13.67 3.76
N GLN A 241 15.43 -13.17 3.26
CA GLN A 241 14.53 -13.98 2.41
C GLN A 241 14.51 -13.57 0.94
N HIS A 242 14.54 -12.26 0.65
CA HIS A 242 14.40 -11.72 -0.71
C HIS A 242 15.75 -11.51 -1.38
N ASP A 243 15.74 -11.53 -2.72
CA ASP A 243 16.93 -11.33 -3.56
C ASP A 243 17.07 -9.84 -3.94
N ILE A 244 15.95 -9.14 -4.12
CA ILE A 244 15.90 -7.71 -4.43
C ILE A 244 15.08 -6.98 -3.37
N TYR A 245 15.61 -5.89 -2.85
CA TYR A 245 14.94 -4.91 -1.99
C TYR A 245 15.01 -3.57 -2.71
N VAL A 246 13.87 -2.98 -3.07
CA VAL A 246 13.82 -1.80 -3.92
C VAL A 246 12.82 -0.76 -3.40
N SER A 247 13.22 0.51 -3.37
CA SER A 247 12.38 1.64 -2.92
C SER A 247 12.54 2.92 -3.71
N GLY A 248 11.57 3.82 -3.59
CA GLY A 248 11.54 5.19 -4.10
C GLY A 248 11.49 6.20 -2.94
N HIS A 249 10.53 7.12 -2.93
CA HIS A 249 10.17 8.06 -1.85
C HIS A 249 11.11 9.25 -1.63
N ILE A 250 12.43 9.02 -1.55
CA ILE A 250 13.38 10.06 -1.08
C ILE A 250 14.12 10.80 -2.20
N HIS A 251 13.70 10.60 -3.47
CA HIS A 251 14.20 11.34 -4.63
C HIS A 251 15.74 11.29 -4.79
N SER A 252 16.35 10.20 -4.34
CA SER A 252 17.79 9.98 -4.37
C SER A 252 18.07 8.55 -4.81
N ALA A 253 19.24 8.31 -5.38
CA ALA A 253 19.66 7.01 -5.85
C ALA A 253 20.65 6.36 -4.87
N GLY A 254 20.64 5.03 -4.79
CA GLY A 254 21.61 4.28 -3.97
C GLY A 254 21.55 2.77 -4.20
N TYR A 255 22.70 2.13 -4.34
CA TYR A 255 22.80 0.70 -4.62
C TYR A 255 23.79 0.00 -3.71
N THR A 256 23.44 -1.21 -3.25
CA THR A 256 24.32 -2.10 -2.52
C THR A 256 24.07 -3.54 -2.94
N LEU A 257 25.15 -4.20 -3.36
CA LEU A 257 25.23 -5.65 -3.45
C LEU A 257 25.79 -6.18 -2.12
N GLY A 258 25.02 -7.01 -1.43
CA GLY A 258 25.46 -7.66 -0.19
C GLY A 258 25.26 -9.16 -0.24
N ALA A 259 25.69 -9.85 0.82
CA ALA A 259 25.45 -11.28 1.03
C ALA A 259 24.61 -11.48 2.28
N HIS A 260 23.69 -12.44 2.22
CA HIS A 260 22.91 -12.82 3.40
C HIS A 260 23.81 -13.55 4.41
N PRO A 261 23.79 -13.18 5.71
CA PRO A 261 24.56 -13.87 6.72
C PRO A 261 24.28 -15.38 6.74
N GLY A 262 25.34 -16.19 6.61
CA GLY A 262 25.22 -17.66 6.65
C GLY A 262 24.61 -18.30 5.39
N ALA A 263 24.40 -17.55 4.30
CA ALA A 263 23.89 -18.08 3.04
C ALA A 263 24.80 -17.71 1.85
N GLU A 264 24.99 -18.63 0.91
CA GLU A 264 25.64 -18.39 -0.39
C GLU A 264 24.72 -17.63 -1.37
N ARG A 265 23.93 -16.67 -0.86
CA ARG A 265 22.99 -15.86 -1.65
C ARG A 265 23.31 -14.38 -1.48
N ALA A 266 23.38 -13.70 -2.62
CA ALA A 266 23.46 -12.26 -2.67
C ALA A 266 22.08 -11.62 -2.45
N PHE A 267 22.06 -10.38 -2.00
CA PHE A 267 20.91 -9.49 -2.07
C PHE A 267 21.30 -8.18 -2.76
N HIS A 268 20.31 -7.56 -3.39
CA HIS A 268 20.43 -6.25 -4.01
C HIS A 268 19.52 -5.29 -3.27
N ALA A 269 20.08 -4.22 -2.72
CA ALA A 269 19.33 -3.15 -2.07
C ALA A 269 19.41 -1.88 -2.91
N VAL A 270 18.28 -1.42 -3.43
CA VAL A 270 18.17 -0.34 -4.40
C VAL A 270 17.24 0.74 -3.88
N GLN A 271 17.70 1.97 -3.99
CA GLN A 271 16.93 3.18 -3.78
C GLN A 271 16.93 3.89 -5.14
N VAL A 272 15.75 4.05 -5.71
CA VAL A 272 15.51 4.64 -7.02
C VAL A 272 15.31 6.14 -6.84
N GLY A 273 15.88 6.90 -7.77
CA GLY A 273 15.67 8.33 -7.87
C GLY A 273 14.25 8.70 -8.34
N THR A 274 14.08 9.95 -8.76
CA THR A 274 12.79 10.54 -9.14
C THR A 274 12.85 11.13 -10.54
N TYR A 275 11.69 11.22 -11.22
CA TYR A 275 11.58 12.04 -12.43
C TYR A 275 11.28 13.51 -12.12
N LYS A 276 10.97 13.87 -10.86
CA LYS A 276 10.82 15.24 -10.38
C LYS A 276 12.20 15.87 -10.15
N GLU A 277 12.86 16.25 -11.23
CA GLU A 277 14.21 16.80 -11.21
C GLU A 277 14.29 18.22 -10.61
N ILE A 278 13.20 19.00 -10.73
CA ILE A 278 13.09 20.32 -10.10
C ILE A 278 12.18 20.19 -8.87
N ASP A 279 12.75 20.31 -7.68
CA ASP A 279 12.04 20.07 -6.42
C ASP A 279 12.29 21.17 -5.39
N SER A 280 11.45 22.22 -5.42
CA SER A 280 11.53 23.37 -4.51
C SER A 280 11.44 22.96 -3.03
N PHE A 281 10.73 21.88 -2.72
CA PHE A 281 10.65 21.36 -1.36
C PHE A 281 11.97 20.69 -0.93
N GLY A 282 12.56 19.87 -1.81
CA GLY A 282 13.88 19.28 -1.61
C GLY A 282 14.94 20.34 -1.35
N ASP A 283 14.96 21.40 -2.16
CA ASP A 283 15.85 22.54 -1.99
C ASP A 283 15.64 23.24 -0.63
N ALA A 284 14.38 23.47 -0.24
CA ALA A 284 14.04 24.14 1.01
C ALA A 284 14.48 23.36 2.27
N ILE A 285 14.51 22.02 2.21
CA ILE A 285 14.99 21.18 3.32
C ILE A 285 16.49 20.86 3.22
N GLY A 286 17.18 21.37 2.19
CA GLY A 286 18.60 21.11 1.95
C GLY A 286 18.90 19.67 1.54
N ALA A 287 17.97 19.01 0.84
CA ALA A 287 18.22 17.68 0.30
C ALA A 287 19.30 17.76 -0.80
N GLU A 288 20.35 16.93 -0.67
CA GLU A 288 21.35 16.82 -1.72
C GLU A 288 20.75 16.16 -2.97
N ASN A 289 21.01 16.74 -4.14
CA ASN A 289 20.64 16.11 -5.40
C ASN A 289 21.53 14.90 -5.68
N LEU A 290 21.06 13.73 -5.27
CA LEU A 290 21.71 12.44 -5.49
C LEU A 290 20.89 11.58 -6.45
N ASN A 291 20.22 12.20 -7.41
CA ASN A 291 19.34 11.56 -8.37
C ASN A 291 20.11 10.90 -9.54
N LEU A 292 21.03 9.97 -9.24
CA LEU A 292 21.95 9.38 -10.23
C LEU A 292 21.26 8.51 -11.30
N TYR A 293 20.12 7.90 -10.98
CA TYR A 293 19.32 7.08 -11.90
C TYR A 293 17.86 7.04 -11.47
N THR A 294 16.95 6.99 -12.45
CA THR A 294 15.49 7.08 -12.24
C THR A 294 14.73 5.82 -12.66
N CYS A 295 15.38 4.92 -13.40
CA CYS A 295 14.82 3.63 -13.82
C CYS A 295 15.88 2.52 -13.91
N PRO A 296 16.42 2.04 -12.78
CA PRO A 296 17.34 0.92 -12.81
C PRO A 296 16.60 -0.36 -13.21
N VAL A 297 17.27 -1.21 -13.98
CA VAL A 297 16.72 -2.46 -14.50
C VAL A 297 17.49 -3.65 -13.94
N ALA A 298 16.76 -4.56 -13.28
CA ALA A 298 17.28 -5.86 -12.89
C ALA A 298 17.18 -6.84 -14.06
N LEU A 299 18.31 -7.18 -14.66
CA LEU A 299 18.44 -8.24 -15.64
C LEU A 299 18.61 -9.57 -14.93
N ILE A 300 17.67 -10.48 -15.15
CA ILE A 300 17.56 -11.75 -14.44
C ILE A 300 17.76 -12.88 -15.44
N ASP A 301 18.83 -13.65 -15.25
CA ASP A 301 19.11 -14.85 -16.04
C ASP A 301 18.79 -16.10 -15.21
N PRO A 302 17.63 -16.74 -15.42
CA PRO A 302 17.23 -17.89 -14.62
C PRO A 302 18.13 -19.12 -14.86
N TYR A 303 18.98 -19.12 -15.90
CA TYR A 303 19.91 -20.20 -16.23
C TYR A 303 21.34 -19.93 -15.74
N ALA A 304 21.60 -18.76 -15.16
CA ALA A 304 22.93 -18.42 -14.64
C ALA A 304 23.40 -19.39 -13.55
N THR A 305 24.62 -19.90 -13.67
CA THR A 305 25.19 -20.86 -12.72
C THR A 305 25.75 -20.23 -11.45
N SER A 306 26.01 -18.91 -11.44
CA SER A 306 26.49 -18.20 -10.25
C SER A 306 25.44 -17.22 -9.69
N PRO A 307 25.41 -16.98 -8.37
CA PRO A 307 24.54 -15.98 -7.76
C PRO A 307 24.77 -14.57 -8.31
N LEU A 308 26.01 -14.21 -8.65
CA LEU A 308 26.37 -12.90 -9.21
C LEU A 308 25.87 -12.70 -10.65
N ASN A 309 25.71 -13.79 -11.40
CA ASN A 309 25.19 -13.74 -12.76
C ASN A 309 23.67 -13.91 -12.82
N PHE A 310 23.05 -14.32 -11.71
CA PHE A 310 21.60 -14.50 -11.63
C PHE A 310 20.87 -13.17 -11.76
N ILE A 311 21.37 -12.13 -11.09
CA ILE A 311 20.81 -10.78 -11.12
C ILE A 311 21.93 -9.81 -11.43
N ARG A 312 21.76 -9.05 -12.50
CA ARG A 312 22.64 -7.94 -12.88
C ARG A 312 21.83 -6.67 -12.95
N TRP A 313 22.45 -5.54 -12.64
CA TRP A 313 21.80 -4.24 -12.72
C TRP A 313 22.41 -3.43 -13.85
N GLU A 314 21.53 -2.86 -14.67
CA GLU A 314 21.85 -1.76 -15.57
C GLU A 314 21.09 -0.54 -15.06
N PHE A 315 21.80 0.56 -14.79
CA PHE A 315 21.21 1.79 -14.21
C PHE A 315 20.67 2.75 -15.28
N ASP A 316 20.92 2.43 -16.55
CA ASP A 316 20.34 3.08 -17.72
C ASP A 316 19.41 2.05 -18.41
N PRO A 317 18.10 2.32 -18.51
CA PRO A 317 17.17 1.36 -19.06
C PRO A 317 17.37 1.13 -20.57
N GLU A 318 17.97 2.06 -21.31
CA GLU A 318 18.26 1.84 -22.73
C GLU A 318 19.37 0.82 -22.93
N GLN A 319 20.46 0.97 -22.15
CA GLN A 319 21.54 -0.03 -22.14
C GLN A 319 21.04 -1.39 -21.65
N ALA A 320 20.05 -1.40 -20.76
CA ALA A 320 19.41 -2.63 -20.29
C ALA A 320 18.72 -3.40 -21.42
N VAL A 321 18.10 -2.71 -22.39
CA VAL A 321 17.49 -3.34 -23.57
C VAL A 321 18.55 -4.04 -24.40
N ASP A 322 19.64 -3.35 -24.73
CA ASP A 322 20.73 -3.91 -25.52
C ASP A 322 21.38 -5.11 -24.81
N ARG A 323 21.62 -4.98 -23.50
CA ARG A 323 22.17 -6.06 -22.69
C ARG A 323 21.23 -7.26 -22.63
N LEU A 324 19.93 -7.05 -22.44
CA LEU A 324 18.95 -8.13 -22.42
C LEU A 324 18.90 -8.85 -23.77
N ALA A 325 18.89 -8.11 -24.88
CA ALA A 325 18.90 -8.68 -26.22
C ALA A 325 20.13 -9.58 -26.43
N TRP A 326 21.30 -9.13 -25.99
CA TRP A 326 22.52 -9.94 -25.99
C TRP A 326 22.40 -11.20 -25.09
N MET A 327 21.86 -11.07 -23.87
CA MET A 327 21.67 -12.20 -22.95
C MET A 327 20.72 -13.24 -23.54
N ARG A 328 19.59 -12.81 -24.12
CA ARG A 328 18.62 -13.70 -24.79
C ARG A 328 19.23 -14.38 -26.01
N LYS A 329 20.03 -13.68 -26.81
CA LYS A 329 20.76 -14.27 -27.94
C LYS A 329 21.75 -15.34 -27.48
N ARG A 330 22.52 -15.06 -26.42
CA ARG A 330 23.48 -16.01 -25.85
C ARG A 330 22.80 -17.25 -25.26
N TRP A 331 21.65 -17.08 -24.62
CA TRP A 331 20.88 -18.19 -24.05
C TRP A 331 20.30 -19.13 -25.12
N LYS A 332 19.91 -18.60 -26.29
CA LYS A 332 19.40 -19.39 -27.41
C LYS A 332 20.48 -20.14 -28.19
N ALA A 333 21.75 -19.76 -28.06
CA ALA A 333 22.89 -20.29 -28.81
C ALA A 333 23.48 -21.54 -28.13
#